data_AF-A0A7R9JK41-F1
#
_entry.id   AF-A0A7R9JK41-F1
#
_cell.length_a   1.000
_cell.length_b   1.000
_cell.length_c   1.000
_cell.angle_alpha   90.00
_cell.angle_beta   90.00
_cell.angle_gamma   90.00
#
_symmetry.space_group_name_H-M   'P 1'
#
loop_
_entity.id
_entity.type
_entity.pdbx_description
1 polymer ?
#
loop_
_entity_poly.entity_id
_entity_poly.type
_entity_poly.pdbx_seq_one_letter_code
_entity_poly.pdbx_strand_id
1 'polypeptide(L)'
;MAHKVEKQRQKTSEKIVDESACFSVIYGRTKQTVDLVAPNAVLADQWVRGLNHIITVLKGLHQEQRFERWLKQQFDDADVDKSGCLNFEECLKLLNQLNLKIPKSLVRRMFENANTNKNQKEGEEVLDSQEFVVFCMNLMSRPEVKQIFTWY
;
A
#
# COMPACT_ATOMS: atom_id res chain seq x y z
N MET A 1 51.17 13.66 -47.92
CA MET A 1 50.84 14.09 -46.54
C MET A 1 49.63 13.31 -46.08
N ALA A 2 49.81 12.32 -45.20
CA ALA A 2 48.71 11.55 -44.61
C ALA A 2 48.91 11.57 -43.09
N HIS A 3 48.04 12.30 -42.39
CA HIS A 3 48.01 12.34 -40.93
C HIS A 3 47.43 11.02 -40.41
N LYS A 4 48.29 10.22 -39.77
CA LYS A 4 47.89 9.05 -38.99
C LYS A 4 47.43 9.55 -37.61
N VAL A 5 46.12 9.53 -37.36
CA VAL A 5 45.57 9.80 -36.03
C VAL A 5 45.73 8.55 -35.19
N GLU A 6 46.73 8.56 -34.31
CA GLU A 6 47.02 7.51 -33.35
C GLU A 6 45.89 7.50 -32.29
N LYS A 7 45.03 6.48 -32.33
CA LYS A 7 43.95 6.28 -31.37
C LYS A 7 44.59 5.81 -30.05
N GLN A 8 44.81 6.73 -29.11
CA GLN A 8 45.26 6.39 -27.77
C GLN A 8 44.19 5.54 -27.08
N ARG A 9 44.43 4.23 -27.06
CA ARG A 9 43.70 3.27 -26.26
C ARG A 9 44.08 3.54 -24.80
N GLN A 10 43.23 4.28 -24.09
CA GLN A 10 43.35 4.46 -22.65
C GLN A 10 43.40 3.08 -22.00
N LYS A 11 44.57 2.71 -21.46
CA LYS A 11 44.73 1.56 -20.57
C LYS A 11 43.99 1.91 -19.28
N THR A 12 42.75 1.46 -19.14
CA THR A 12 42.06 1.44 -17.86
C THR A 12 42.87 0.51 -16.97
N SER A 13 43.59 1.07 -15.99
CA SER A 13 44.11 0.28 -14.88
C SER A 13 42.91 -0.42 -14.25
N GLU A 14 43.02 -1.72 -14.02
CA GLU A 14 42.08 -2.47 -13.19
C GLU A 14 42.14 -1.88 -11.78
N LYS A 15 41.35 -0.83 -11.52
CA LYS A 15 41.12 -0.34 -10.17
C LYS A 15 40.49 -1.50 -9.43
N ILE A 16 41.18 -1.99 -8.40
CA ILE A 16 40.58 -2.87 -7.41
C ILE A 16 39.37 -2.13 -6.87
N VAL A 17 38.18 -2.64 -7.20
CA VAL A 17 36.92 -2.05 -6.78
C VAL A 17 36.70 -2.48 -5.33
N ASP A 18 36.45 -1.52 -4.46
CA ASP A 18 36.03 -1.79 -3.09
C ASP A 18 34.59 -2.32 -3.12
N GLU A 19 34.40 -3.59 -2.78
CA GLU A 19 33.09 -4.24 -2.74
C GLU A 19 32.13 -3.51 -1.79
N SER A 20 32.63 -2.89 -0.72
CA SER A 20 31.80 -2.15 0.22
C SER A 20 31.23 -0.85 -0.35
N ALA A 21 31.77 -0.36 -1.48
CA ALA A 21 31.25 0.77 -2.23
C ALA A 21 30.27 0.34 -3.35
N CYS A 22 30.03 -0.95 -3.52
CA CYS A 22 29.20 -1.49 -4.61
C CYS A 22 27.77 -1.79 -4.15
N PHE A 23 26.79 -1.57 -5.03
CA PHE A 23 25.42 -2.00 -4.82
C PHE A 23 24.70 -2.19 -6.15
N SER A 24 23.64 -3.02 -6.16
CA SER A 24 22.84 -3.30 -7.35
C SER A 24 21.41 -2.80 -7.18
N VAL A 25 20.83 -2.27 -8.24
CA VAL A 25 19.42 -1.88 -8.30
C VAL A 25 18.68 -2.83 -9.22
N ILE A 26 17.65 -3.49 -8.70
CA ILE A 26 16.77 -4.38 -9.46
C ILE A 26 15.48 -3.63 -9.77
N TYR A 27 15.11 -3.52 -11.05
CA TYR A 27 13.95 -2.74 -11.50
C TYR A 27 13.20 -3.38 -12.67
N GLY A 28 12.00 -2.86 -12.93
CA GLY A 28 11.14 -3.29 -14.03
C GLY A 28 10.45 -4.64 -13.79
N ARG A 29 9.45 -4.95 -14.64
CA ARG A 29 8.67 -6.20 -14.55
C ARG A 29 9.52 -7.44 -14.83
N THR A 30 10.55 -7.29 -15.64
CA THR A 30 11.49 -8.36 -16.04
C THR A 30 12.69 -8.50 -15.11
N LYS A 31 12.72 -7.77 -13.97
CA LYS A 31 13.81 -7.81 -12.97
C LYS A 31 15.19 -7.54 -13.57
N GLN A 32 15.31 -6.45 -14.32
CA GLN A 32 16.61 -5.99 -14.81
C GLN A 32 17.47 -5.52 -13.64
N THR A 33 18.79 -5.71 -13.74
CA THR A 33 19.75 -5.35 -12.69
C THR A 33 20.76 -4.35 -13.25
N VAL A 34 21.04 -3.31 -12.49
CA VAL A 34 22.10 -2.33 -12.75
C VAL A 34 23.05 -2.32 -11.55
N ASP A 35 24.31 -2.65 -11.80
CA ASP A 35 25.37 -2.66 -10.79
C ASP A 35 26.09 -1.30 -10.77
N LEU A 36 26.24 -0.74 -9.57
CA LEU A 36 26.76 0.61 -9.35
C LEU A 36 27.91 0.58 -8.34
N VAL A 37 28.89 1.46 -8.56
CA VAL A 37 30.01 1.67 -7.65
C VAL A 37 29.98 3.11 -7.17
N ALA A 38 29.77 3.31 -5.87
CA ALA A 38 29.82 4.62 -5.23
C ALA A 38 31.27 5.09 -5.00
N PRO A 39 31.50 6.38 -4.73
CA PRO A 39 32.84 6.88 -4.43
C PRO A 39 33.46 6.31 -3.14
N ASN A 40 32.63 5.84 -2.19
CA ASN A 40 33.04 5.19 -0.96
C ASN A 40 31.89 4.38 -0.35
N ALA A 41 32.21 3.53 0.63
CA ALA A 41 31.26 2.67 1.33
C ALA A 41 30.11 3.43 2.01
N VAL A 42 30.38 4.61 2.57
CA VAL A 42 29.39 5.42 3.28
C VAL A 42 28.31 5.91 2.31
N LEU A 43 28.69 6.36 1.12
CA LEU A 43 27.75 6.79 0.10
C LEU A 43 26.96 5.60 -0.47
N ALA A 44 27.59 4.45 -0.69
CA ALA A 44 26.87 3.24 -1.11
C ALA A 44 25.77 2.86 -0.12
N ASP A 45 26.08 2.84 1.17
CA ASP A 45 25.14 2.55 2.25
C ASP A 45 24.00 3.60 2.33
N GLN A 46 24.31 4.90 2.15
CA GLN A 46 23.29 5.95 2.07
C GLN A 46 22.35 5.76 0.86
N TRP A 47 22.87 5.40 -0.31
CA TRP A 47 22.07 5.10 -1.49
C TRP A 47 21.14 3.91 -1.25
N VAL A 48 21.68 2.81 -0.71
CA VAL A 48 20.91 1.60 -0.40
C VAL A 48 19.77 1.91 0.58
N ARG A 49 20.06 2.63 1.67
CA ARG A 49 19.02 3.04 2.63
C ARG A 49 17.96 3.94 2.01
N GLY A 50 18.36 4.96 1.26
CA GLY A 50 17.44 5.90 0.63
C GLY A 50 16.50 5.22 -0.37
N LEU A 51 17.05 4.36 -1.24
CA LEU A 51 16.27 3.60 -2.21
C LEU A 51 15.31 2.62 -1.54
N ASN A 52 15.77 1.89 -0.51
CA ASN A 52 14.91 0.98 0.25
C ASN A 52 13.78 1.72 0.98
N HIS A 53 14.06 2.90 1.53
CA HIS A 53 13.04 3.73 2.15
C HIS A 53 11.97 4.15 1.14
N ILE A 54 12.38 4.68 -0.02
CA ILE A 54 11.46 5.07 -1.09
C ILE A 54 10.61 3.88 -1.56
N ILE A 55 11.24 2.71 -1.78
CA ILE A 55 10.53 1.49 -2.16
C ILE A 55 9.48 1.10 -1.11
N THR A 56 9.82 1.22 0.17
CA THR A 56 8.92 0.89 1.28
C THR A 56 7.73 1.85 1.31
N VAL A 57 7.98 3.15 1.21
CA VAL A 57 6.92 4.18 1.16
C VAL A 57 6.02 3.97 -0.05
N LEU A 58 6.59 3.77 -1.24
CA LEU A 58 5.82 3.51 -2.45
C LEU A 58 4.99 2.23 -2.32
N LYS A 59 5.55 1.15 -1.78
CA LYS A 59 4.77 -0.08 -1.53
C LYS A 59 3.60 0.19 -0.59
N GLY A 60 3.79 0.98 0.47
CA GLY A 60 2.72 1.40 1.37
C GLY A 60 1.60 2.13 0.63
N LEU A 61 1.94 3.17 -0.14
CA LEU A 61 0.97 3.95 -0.92
C LEU A 61 0.19 3.10 -1.92
N HIS A 62 0.87 2.17 -2.62
CA HIS A 62 0.17 1.28 -3.56
C HIS A 62 -0.79 0.31 -2.85
N GLN A 63 -0.46 -0.15 -1.65
CA GLN A 63 -1.36 -1.01 -0.88
C GLN A 63 -2.58 -0.23 -0.37
N GLU A 64 -2.38 1.00 0.09
CA GLU A 64 -3.46 1.90 0.50
C GLU A 64 -4.43 2.15 -0.66
N GLN A 65 -3.92 2.56 -1.83
CA GLN A 65 -4.74 2.77 -3.02
C GLN A 65 -5.48 1.51 -3.48
N ARG A 66 -4.84 0.34 -3.39
CA ARG A 66 -5.47 -0.94 -3.74
C ARG A 66 -6.60 -1.26 -2.77
N PHE A 67 -6.39 -1.00 -1.49
CA PHE A 67 -7.37 -1.23 -0.44
C PHE A 67 -8.56 -0.28 -0.57
N GLU A 68 -8.32 1.01 -0.83
CA GLU A 68 -9.39 1.98 -1.14
C GLU A 68 -10.23 1.56 -2.35
N ARG A 69 -9.58 1.13 -3.45
CA ARG A 69 -10.28 0.64 -4.63
C ARG A 69 -11.12 -0.60 -4.33
N TRP A 70 -10.58 -1.51 -3.54
CA TRP A 70 -11.32 -2.70 -3.10
C TRP A 70 -12.52 -2.31 -2.25
N LEU A 71 -12.37 -1.40 -1.28
CA LEU A 71 -13.48 -0.89 -0.46
C LEU A 71 -14.57 -0.23 -1.30
N LYS A 72 -14.18 0.60 -2.28
CA LYS A 72 -15.14 1.21 -3.20
C LYS A 72 -15.91 0.15 -3.98
N GLN A 73 -15.24 -0.88 -4.47
CA GLN A 73 -15.92 -1.98 -5.15
C GLN A 73 -16.88 -2.72 -4.22
N GLN A 74 -16.49 -2.97 -2.96
CA GLN A 74 -17.39 -3.60 -1.98
C GLN A 74 -18.61 -2.72 -1.66
N PHE A 75 -18.43 -1.40 -1.61
CA PHE A 75 -19.54 -0.47 -1.46
C PHE A 75 -20.49 -0.54 -2.66
N ASP A 76 -19.95 -0.45 -3.87
CA ASP A 76 -20.72 -0.48 -5.11
C ASP A 76 -21.48 -1.82 -5.30
N ASP A 77 -20.89 -2.92 -4.86
CA ASP A 77 -21.51 -4.27 -4.90
C ASP A 77 -22.60 -4.43 -3.82
N ALA A 78 -22.46 -3.76 -2.67
CA ALA A 78 -23.42 -3.81 -1.57
C ALA A 78 -24.61 -2.84 -1.75
N ASP A 79 -24.40 -1.71 -2.45
CA ASP A 79 -25.43 -0.70 -2.78
C ASP A 79 -26.26 -1.21 -3.97
N VAL A 80 -27.19 -2.13 -3.66
CA VAL A 80 -28.00 -2.85 -4.66
C VAL A 80 -29.06 -1.93 -5.24
N ASP A 81 -29.63 -1.07 -4.41
CA ASP A 81 -30.67 -0.13 -4.82
C ASP A 81 -30.11 1.16 -5.48
N LYS A 82 -28.77 1.29 -5.51
CA LYS A 82 -28.05 2.46 -6.06
C LYS A 82 -28.49 3.76 -5.38
N SER A 83 -28.84 3.66 -4.10
CA SER A 83 -29.21 4.79 -3.29
C SER A 83 -28.01 5.68 -2.95
N GLY A 84 -26.78 5.21 -3.17
CA GLY A 84 -25.54 5.90 -2.83
C GLY A 84 -25.21 5.86 -1.34
N CYS A 85 -25.95 5.05 -0.57
CA CYS A 85 -25.75 4.80 0.86
C CYS A 85 -26.01 3.31 1.13
N LEU A 86 -25.48 2.78 2.23
CA LEU A 86 -25.73 1.41 2.63
C LEU A 86 -26.60 1.35 3.89
N ASN A 87 -27.73 0.66 3.80
CA ASN A 87 -28.51 0.34 4.98
C ASN A 87 -27.88 -0.83 5.77
N PHE A 88 -28.44 -1.13 6.94
CA PHE A 88 -27.93 -2.17 7.82
C PHE A 88 -28.01 -3.58 7.19
N GLU A 89 -29.04 -3.86 6.38
CA GLU A 89 -29.22 -5.17 5.76
C GLU A 89 -28.19 -5.41 4.63
N GLU A 90 -27.90 -4.38 3.83
CA GLU A 90 -26.84 -4.40 2.82
C GLU A 90 -25.47 -4.62 3.44
N CYS A 91 -25.16 -3.92 4.53
CA CYS A 91 -23.92 -4.15 5.30
C CYS A 91 -23.84 -5.60 5.81
N LEU A 92 -24.95 -6.16 6.31
CA LEU A 92 -24.99 -7.54 6.77
C LEU A 92 -24.79 -8.54 5.63
N LYS A 93 -25.39 -8.31 4.46
CA LYS A 93 -25.21 -9.14 3.26
C LYS A 93 -23.75 -9.12 2.80
N LEU A 94 -23.12 -7.95 2.77
CA LEU A 94 -21.70 -7.82 2.45
C LEU A 94 -20.83 -8.64 3.40
N LEU A 95 -21.04 -8.55 4.72
CA LEU A 95 -20.26 -9.32 5.70
C LEU A 95 -20.38 -10.84 5.48
N ASN A 96 -21.58 -11.31 5.12
CA ASN A 96 -21.81 -12.70 4.79
C ASN A 96 -21.09 -13.10 3.50
N GLN A 97 -21.06 -12.24 2.47
CA GLN A 97 -20.31 -12.48 1.23
C GLN A 97 -18.79 -12.53 1.48
N LEU A 98 -18.29 -11.67 2.38
CA LEU A 98 -16.90 -11.69 2.84
C LEU A 98 -16.57 -12.86 3.76
N ASN A 99 -17.55 -13.73 4.02
CA ASN A 99 -17.40 -14.93 4.84
C ASN A 99 -16.95 -14.63 6.29
N LEU A 100 -17.27 -13.42 6.78
CA LEU A 100 -16.94 -12.94 8.12
C LEU A 100 -18.05 -13.32 9.11
N LYS A 101 -17.76 -14.26 10.02
CA LYS A 101 -18.71 -14.74 11.03
C LYS A 101 -18.72 -13.83 12.25
N ILE A 102 -19.36 -12.67 12.12
CA ILE A 102 -19.43 -11.65 13.16
C ILE A 102 -20.85 -11.63 13.76
N PRO A 103 -21.02 -11.62 15.10
CA PRO A 103 -22.33 -11.54 15.72
C PRO A 103 -23.08 -10.28 15.28
N LYS A 104 -24.36 -10.41 14.89
CA LYS A 104 -25.20 -9.27 14.47
C LYS A 104 -25.20 -8.10 15.45
N SER A 105 -25.16 -8.37 16.76
CA SER A 105 -25.10 -7.33 17.80
C SER A 105 -23.83 -6.49 17.71
N LEU A 106 -22.69 -7.11 17.39
CA LEU A 106 -21.44 -6.41 17.20
C LEU A 106 -21.46 -5.59 15.90
N VAL A 107 -22.03 -6.15 14.82
CA VAL A 107 -22.22 -5.43 13.55
C VAL A 107 -23.09 -4.20 13.74
N ARG A 108 -24.21 -4.31 14.46
CA ARG A 108 -25.10 -3.18 14.78
C ARG A 108 -24.35 -2.07 15.51
N ARG A 109 -23.61 -2.41 16.56
CA ARG A 109 -22.80 -1.44 17.31
C ARG A 109 -21.74 -0.77 16.44
N MET A 110 -21.08 -1.54 15.56
CA MET A 110 -20.10 -1.00 14.62
C MET A 110 -20.73 -0.06 13.59
N PHE A 111 -21.92 -0.40 13.10
CA PHE A 111 -22.69 0.43 12.17
C PHE A 111 -23.11 1.75 12.82
N GLU A 112 -23.68 1.71 14.03
CA GLU A 112 -24.09 2.90 14.78
C GLU A 112 -22.88 3.81 15.09
N ASN A 113 -21.74 3.22 15.47
CA ASN A 113 -20.52 3.98 15.72
C ASN A 113 -19.95 4.64 14.45
N ALA A 114 -20.20 4.05 13.28
CA ALA A 114 -19.73 4.59 11.99
C ALA A 114 -20.68 5.66 11.43
N ASN A 115 -21.98 5.61 11.74
CA ASN A 115 -22.98 6.60 11.32
C ASN A 115 -22.86 7.91 12.14
N THR A 116 -21.76 8.62 11.96
CA THR A 116 -21.46 9.87 12.67
C THR A 116 -22.36 11.04 12.25
N ASN A 117 -22.75 11.07 10.98
CA ASN A 117 -23.60 12.12 10.41
C ASN A 117 -25.07 11.89 10.74
N LYS A 118 -25.41 10.74 11.35
CA LYS A 118 -26.79 10.28 11.62
C LYS A 118 -27.64 10.35 10.36
N ASN A 119 -27.03 9.94 9.24
CA ASN A 119 -27.69 9.90 7.96
C ASN A 119 -28.86 8.93 8.05
N GLN A 120 -30.01 9.40 7.58
CA GLN A 120 -31.22 8.60 7.51
C GLN A 120 -31.85 8.76 6.14
N LYS A 121 -32.22 7.65 5.53
CA LYS A 121 -32.92 7.61 4.24
C LYS A 121 -34.17 6.77 4.43
N GLU A 122 -35.32 7.32 4.06
CA GLU A 122 -36.63 6.66 4.22
C GLU A 122 -36.94 6.23 5.68
N GLY A 123 -36.34 6.91 6.66
CA GLY A 123 -36.53 6.60 8.08
C GLY A 123 -35.57 5.53 8.63
N GLU A 124 -34.70 4.97 7.80
CA GLU A 124 -33.67 4.01 8.22
C GLU A 124 -32.29 4.67 8.30
N GLU A 125 -31.48 4.22 9.25
CA GLU A 125 -30.08 4.64 9.36
C GLU A 125 -29.26 4.05 8.21
N VAL A 126 -28.51 4.91 7.53
CA VAL A 126 -27.66 4.52 6.40
C VAL A 126 -26.25 5.03 6.58
N LEU A 127 -25.29 4.34 5.98
CA LEU A 127 -23.88 4.78 5.91
C LEU A 127 -23.59 5.34 4.53
N ASP A 128 -23.04 6.55 4.47
CA ASP A 128 -22.46 7.04 3.24
C ASP A 128 -21.12 6.34 2.90
N SER A 129 -20.55 6.64 1.75
CA SER A 129 -19.29 6.05 1.30
C SER A 129 -18.14 6.25 2.30
N GLN A 130 -18.07 7.41 2.95
CA GLN A 130 -17.00 7.72 3.90
C GLN A 130 -17.22 7.00 5.23
N GLU A 131 -18.44 6.97 5.73
CA GLU A 131 -18.83 6.24 6.94
C GLU A 131 -18.64 4.73 6.78
N PHE A 132 -18.91 4.20 5.58
CA PHE A 132 -18.63 2.81 5.25
C PHE A 132 -17.13 2.46 5.32
N VAL A 133 -16.25 3.34 4.85
CA VAL A 133 -14.79 3.13 4.98
C VAL A 133 -14.40 3.01 6.46
N VAL A 134 -14.96 3.86 7.33
CA VAL A 134 -14.72 3.82 8.77
C VAL A 134 -15.27 2.51 9.38
N PHE A 135 -16.47 2.10 8.98
CA PHE A 135 -17.06 0.82 9.38
C PHE A 135 -16.13 -0.35 9.03
N CYS A 136 -15.64 -0.44 7.79
CA CYS A 136 -14.73 -1.49 7.35
C CYS A 136 -13.36 -1.42 8.04
N MET A 137 -12.81 -0.23 8.26
CA MET A 137 -11.55 -0.04 9.01
C MET A 137 -11.67 -0.57 10.44
N ASN A 138 -12.79 -0.30 11.12
CA ASN A 138 -13.05 -0.82 12.46
C ASN A 138 -13.24 -2.34 12.47
N LEU A 139 -13.89 -2.88 11.44
CA LEU A 139 -14.10 -4.31 11.26
C LEU A 139 -12.78 -5.09 11.10
N MET A 140 -11.86 -4.53 10.30
CA MET A 140 -10.55 -5.13 10.01
C MET A 140 -9.47 -4.74 11.01
N SER A 141 -9.75 -3.81 11.92
CA SER A 141 -8.80 -3.42 12.96
C SER A 141 -8.61 -4.59 13.92
N ARG A 142 -7.38 -5.08 13.99
CA ARG A 142 -6.95 -6.15 14.89
C ARG A 142 -6.13 -5.55 16.03
N PRO A 143 -6.77 -5.08 17.11
CA PRO A 143 -6.07 -4.43 18.22
C PRO A 143 -5.02 -5.33 18.86
N GLU A 144 -5.20 -6.66 18.82
CA GLU A 144 -4.21 -7.63 19.29
C GLU A 144 -2.93 -7.61 18.45
N VAL A 145 -3.04 -7.44 17.13
CA VAL A 145 -1.88 -7.33 16.24
C VAL A 145 -1.17 -5.99 16.44
N LYS A 146 -1.93 -4.89 16.53
CA LYS A 146 -1.39 -3.56 16.82
C LYS A 146 -0.59 -3.54 18.11
N GLN A 147 -1.09 -4.21 19.15
CA GLN A 147 -0.39 -4.33 20.43
C GLN A 147 0.97 -5.02 20.27
N ILE A 148 1.05 -6.14 19.54
CA ILE A 148 2.32 -6.84 19.31
C ILE A 148 3.36 -5.91 18.67
N PHE A 149 2.95 -5.09 17.71
CA PHE A 149 3.85 -4.13 17.04
C PHE A 149 4.25 -2.92 17.89
N THR A 150 3.52 -2.58 18.97
CA THR A 150 3.96 -1.54 19.92
C THR A 150 4.95 -2.05 20.97
N TRP A 151 5.13 -3.36 21.11
CA TRP A 151 6.13 -3.94 22.00
C TRP A 151 7.51 -4.14 21.33
N TYR A 152 7.66 -3.70 20.08
CA TYR A 152 8.90 -3.68 19.30
C TYR A 152 9.19 -2.27 18.81
#